data_AF-A0A0R3UA01-F1
#
_entry.id   AF-A0A0R3UA01-F1
#
_cell.length_a   1.000
_cell.length_b   1.000
_cell.length_c   1.000
_cell.angle_alpha   90.00
_cell.angle_beta   90.00
_cell.angle_gamma   90.00
#
_symmetry.space_group_name_H-M   'P 1'
#
loop_
_entity.id
_entity.type
_entity.pdbx_description
1 polymer ?
#
loop_
_entity_poly.entity_id
_entity_poly.type
_entity_poly.pdbx_seq_one_letter_code
_entity_poly.pdbx_strand_id
1 'polypeptide(L)'
;MSRKTLPSVSSNPFKQADKASNPAGVKPNFLGAKRPGAGATASPKEIMLHWCQAMTKGYPNVDVKNFGSSWADGLAFCALIHHFYPDAFDFSTLKPENRRANFELAFKTAE
;
A
#
# COMPACT_ATOMS: atom_id res chain seq x y z
N MET A 1 40.60 -37.99 4.34
CA MET A 1 39.24 -37.68 4.83
C MET A 1 39.07 -36.17 4.86
N SER A 2 38.59 -35.56 3.78
CA SER A 2 38.48 -34.09 3.69
C SER A 2 37.00 -33.70 3.54
N ARG A 3 36.43 -33.10 4.60
CA ARG A 3 35.07 -32.55 4.57
C ARG A 3 35.11 -31.25 3.76
N LYS A 4 34.38 -31.21 2.64
CA LYS A 4 34.11 -29.99 1.87
C LYS A 4 33.00 -29.22 2.59
N THR A 5 33.27 -28.00 3.02
CA THR A 5 32.29 -27.06 3.56
C THR A 5 31.50 -26.41 2.41
N LEU A 6 30.16 -26.41 2.53
CA LEU A 6 29.26 -25.70 1.61
C LEU A 6 29.17 -24.21 2.02
N PRO A 7 29.15 -23.24 1.09
CA PRO A 7 28.79 -21.87 1.42
C PRO A 7 27.27 -21.75 1.60
N SER A 8 26.84 -21.28 2.79
CA SER A 8 25.46 -20.87 3.06
C SER A 8 25.21 -19.50 2.42
N VAL A 9 24.46 -19.46 1.32
CA VAL A 9 23.91 -18.23 0.76
C VAL A 9 22.46 -18.13 1.22
N SER A 10 22.22 -17.42 2.32
CA SER A 10 20.87 -16.99 2.70
C SER A 10 20.46 -15.84 1.79
N SER A 11 19.91 -16.15 0.61
CA SER A 11 19.28 -15.15 -0.24
C SER A 11 17.92 -14.78 0.36
N ASN A 12 17.85 -13.64 1.05
CA ASN A 12 16.57 -13.06 1.46
C ASN A 12 15.77 -12.66 0.20
N PRO A 13 14.59 -13.26 -0.05
CA PRO A 13 13.79 -13.00 -1.24
C PRO A 13 13.20 -11.57 -1.28
N PHE A 14 13.27 -10.84 -0.16
CA PHE A 14 12.69 -9.50 -0.01
C PHE A 14 13.59 -8.35 -0.49
N LYS A 15 14.83 -8.61 -0.92
CA LYS A 15 15.76 -7.57 -1.43
C LYS A 15 15.72 -7.37 -2.95
N GLN A 16 14.96 -8.19 -3.68
CA GLN A 16 14.98 -8.21 -5.15
C GLN A 16 13.87 -7.35 -5.80
N ALA A 17 13.05 -6.64 -5.03
CA ALA A 17 11.89 -5.91 -5.55
C ALA A 17 12.21 -4.48 -6.05
N ASP A 18 13.39 -3.93 -5.79
CA ASP A 18 13.75 -2.57 -6.21
C ASP A 18 14.13 -2.44 -7.71
N LYS A 19 14.07 -3.53 -8.49
CA LYS A 19 14.52 -3.58 -9.90
C LYS A 19 13.44 -3.84 -10.94
N ALA A 20 12.16 -3.73 -10.60
CA ALA A 20 11.09 -3.73 -11.60
C ALA A 20 10.87 -2.29 -12.12
N SER A 21 11.66 -1.91 -13.12
CA SER A 21 11.34 -0.78 -13.99
C SER A 21 10.03 -1.09 -14.74
N ASN A 22 8.99 -0.29 -14.49
CA ASN A 22 7.66 -0.41 -15.09
C ASN A 22 7.71 -0.43 -16.64
N PRO A 23 7.25 -1.50 -17.32
CA PRO A 23 7.00 -1.46 -18.75
C PRO A 23 5.64 -0.80 -19.00
N ALA A 24 5.60 0.11 -19.97
CA ALA A 24 4.44 0.92 -20.40
C ALA A 24 4.14 2.18 -19.54
N GLY A 25 4.56 3.32 -20.08
CA GLY A 25 4.36 4.68 -19.57
C GLY A 25 2.91 5.19 -19.62
N VAL A 26 1.94 4.40 -19.18
CA VAL A 26 0.61 4.91 -18.87
C VAL A 26 0.70 5.59 -17.51
N LYS A 27 0.89 6.91 -17.51
CA LYS A 27 0.80 7.73 -16.30
C LYS A 27 -0.70 7.85 -15.97
N PRO A 28 -1.20 7.23 -14.90
CA PRO A 28 -2.58 7.48 -14.53
C PRO A 28 -2.70 8.95 -14.08
N ASN A 29 -3.76 9.62 -14.53
CA ASN A 29 -3.99 11.05 -14.32
C ASN A 29 -4.44 11.38 -12.87
N PHE A 30 -3.77 10.82 -11.86
CA PHE A 30 -4.02 11.09 -10.44
C PHE A 30 -3.20 12.29 -9.91
N LEU A 31 -2.17 12.69 -10.65
CA LEU A 31 -1.27 13.81 -10.31
C LEU A 31 -1.73 15.15 -10.92
N GLY A 32 -2.98 15.24 -11.36
CA GLY A 32 -3.60 16.41 -11.99
C GLY A 32 -3.85 17.57 -11.03
N ALA A 33 -2.85 17.98 -10.25
CA ALA A 33 -2.84 19.22 -9.50
C ALA A 33 -1.43 19.82 -9.57
N LYS A 34 -1.27 20.73 -10.53
CA LYS A 34 -0.09 21.52 -10.84
C LYS A 34 0.50 22.18 -9.58
N ARG A 35 1.73 21.81 -9.19
CA ARG A 35 2.60 22.64 -8.34
C ARG A 35 3.61 23.36 -9.24
N PRO A 36 3.68 24.70 -9.24
CA PRO A 36 4.70 25.42 -9.98
C PRO A 36 6.04 25.30 -9.25
N GLY A 37 7.00 24.62 -9.88
CA GLY A 37 8.39 24.52 -9.42
C GLY A 37 8.71 23.24 -8.64
N ALA A 38 9.18 22.21 -9.35
CA ALA A 38 10.23 21.28 -8.92
C ALA A 38 10.32 20.12 -9.92
N GLY A 39 11.47 19.99 -10.59
CA GLY A 39 11.79 18.89 -11.47
C GLY A 39 12.12 17.60 -10.71
N ALA A 40 11.10 16.86 -10.29
CA ALA A 40 11.26 15.47 -9.85
C ALA A 40 10.13 14.62 -10.44
N THR A 41 10.50 13.66 -11.30
CA THR A 41 9.61 12.55 -11.64
C THR A 41 9.42 11.74 -10.36
N ALA A 42 8.27 11.91 -9.69
CA ALA A 42 7.94 11.08 -8.54
C ALA A 42 8.11 9.60 -8.91
N SER A 43 8.79 8.85 -8.05
CA SER A 43 8.98 7.42 -8.22
C SER A 43 7.61 6.71 -8.27
N PRO A 44 7.50 5.55 -8.94
CA PRO A 44 6.25 4.78 -8.97
C PRO A 44 5.67 4.54 -7.56
N LYS A 45 6.54 4.34 -6.57
CA LYS A 45 6.16 4.20 -5.16
C LYS A 45 5.47 5.45 -4.60
N GLU A 46 6.00 6.63 -4.88
CA GLU A 46 5.40 7.90 -4.46
C GLU A 46 4.08 8.17 -5.17
N ILE A 47 3.99 7.85 -6.47
CA ILE A 47 2.74 7.96 -7.24
C ILE A 47 1.66 7.07 -6.64
N MET A 48 1.99 5.82 -6.32
CA MET A 48 1.07 4.88 -5.69
C MET A 48 0.66 5.35 -4.29
N LEU A 49 1.60 5.89 -3.52
CA LEU A 49 1.30 6.42 -2.18
C LEU A 49 0.33 7.60 -2.26
N HIS A 50 0.55 8.52 -3.20
CA HIS A 50 -0.38 9.64 -3.44
C HIS A 50 -1.76 9.15 -3.87
N TRP A 51 -1.84 8.11 -4.70
CA TRP A 51 -3.11 7.50 -5.06
C TRP A 51 -3.83 6.93 -3.85
N CYS A 52 -3.15 6.16 -2.99
CA CYS A 52 -3.74 5.65 -1.76
C CYS A 52 -4.28 6.79 -0.89
N GLN A 53 -3.48 7.85 -0.69
CA GLN A 53 -3.89 9.04 0.07
C GLN A 53 -5.13 9.74 -0.52
N ALA A 54 -5.21 9.83 -1.85
CA ALA A 54 -6.34 10.45 -2.52
C ALA A 54 -7.63 9.62 -2.34
N MET A 55 -7.55 8.30 -2.44
CA MET A 55 -8.69 7.39 -2.31
C MET A 55 -9.18 7.29 -0.85
N THR A 56 -8.27 7.33 0.13
CA THR A 56 -8.63 7.27 1.55
C THR A 56 -8.85 8.64 2.17
N LYS A 57 -8.96 9.71 1.38
CA LYS A 57 -9.16 11.07 1.89
C LYS A 57 -10.54 11.20 2.54
N GLY A 58 -10.57 11.64 3.80
CA GLY A 58 -11.81 11.85 4.55
C GLY A 58 -12.26 10.66 5.39
N TYR A 59 -11.56 9.53 5.34
CA TYR A 59 -11.81 8.42 6.25
C TYR A 59 -11.26 8.72 7.65
N PRO A 60 -12.06 8.55 8.72
CA PRO A 60 -11.61 8.78 10.07
C PRO A 60 -10.54 7.76 10.45
N ASN A 61 -9.52 8.21 11.18
CA ASN A 61 -8.41 7.38 11.67
C ASN A 61 -7.57 6.71 10.56
N VAL A 62 -7.65 7.18 9.31
CA VAL A 62 -6.82 6.69 8.21
C VAL A 62 -5.93 7.80 7.68
N ASP A 63 -4.62 7.62 7.85
CA ASP A 63 -3.59 8.53 7.35
C ASP A 63 -2.43 7.73 6.74
N VAL A 64 -2.47 7.58 5.42
CA VAL A 64 -1.53 6.75 4.66
C VAL A 64 -0.25 7.53 4.35
N LYS A 65 0.81 7.32 5.13
CA LYS A 65 2.12 7.99 4.96
C LYS A 65 3.20 7.09 4.39
N ASN A 66 3.00 5.77 4.48
CA ASN A 66 3.95 4.77 4.05
C ASN A 66 3.21 3.46 3.71
N PHE A 67 3.95 2.46 3.23
CA PHE A 67 3.42 1.11 2.94
C PHE A 67 3.69 0.11 4.09
N GLY A 68 3.89 0.61 5.31
CA GLY A 68 4.21 -0.18 6.49
C GLY A 68 3.23 0.09 7.61
N SER A 69 3.64 0.93 8.58
CA SER A 69 2.86 1.22 9.78
C SER A 69 1.47 1.81 9.51
N SER A 70 1.32 2.61 8.45
CA SER A 70 0.00 3.17 8.06
C SER A 70 -1.03 2.12 7.62
N TRP A 71 -0.60 0.88 7.39
CA TRP A 71 -1.47 -0.23 7.00
C TRP A 71 -1.56 -1.28 8.10
N ALA A 72 -0.84 -1.08 9.21
CA ALA A 72 -0.69 -2.11 10.22
C ALA A 72 -2.00 -2.39 10.94
N ASP A 73 -2.90 -1.43 11.10
CA ASP A 73 -4.21 -1.59 11.76
C ASP A 73 -5.31 -2.15 10.85
N GLY A 74 -5.05 -2.29 9.55
CA GLY A 74 -5.99 -2.77 8.54
C GLY A 74 -7.01 -1.72 8.06
N LEU A 75 -7.10 -0.54 8.68
CA LEU A 75 -8.11 0.46 8.32
C LEU A 75 -7.86 1.06 6.93
N ALA A 76 -6.61 1.20 6.52
CA ALA A 76 -6.28 1.67 5.17
C ALA A 76 -6.81 0.73 4.07
N PHE A 77 -6.81 -0.59 4.29
CA PHE A 77 -7.42 -1.55 3.37
C PHE A 77 -8.94 -1.43 3.36
N CYS A 78 -9.56 -1.38 4.54
CA CYS A 78 -11.00 -1.18 4.65
C CYS A 78 -11.45 0.12 3.96
N ALA A 79 -10.70 1.21 4.10
CA ALA A 79 -11.03 2.51 3.50
C ALA A 79 -10.97 2.46 1.97
N LEU A 80 -9.98 1.76 1.41
CA LEU A 80 -9.89 1.59 -0.05
C LEU A 80 -11.03 0.76 -0.60
N ILE A 81 -11.39 -0.34 0.06
CA ILE A 81 -12.51 -1.19 -0.37
C ILE A 81 -13.82 -0.39 -0.30
N HIS A 82 -14.07 0.29 0.82
CA HIS A 82 -15.25 1.11 1.03
C HIS A 82 -15.34 2.29 0.04
N HIS A 83 -14.20 2.81 -0.44
CA HIS A 83 -14.19 3.87 -1.46
C HIS A 83 -14.82 3.40 -2.78
N PHE A 84 -14.58 2.15 -3.18
CA PHE A 84 -15.17 1.58 -4.40
C PHE A 84 -16.53 0.91 -4.16
N TYR A 85 -16.74 0.38 -2.95
CA TYR A 85 -17.94 -0.35 -2.54
C TYR A 85 -18.41 0.15 -1.15
N PRO A 86 -19.06 1.32 -1.09
CA PRO A 86 -19.49 1.90 0.19
C PRO A 86 -20.54 1.04 0.90
N ASP A 87 -21.29 0.23 0.16
CA ASP A 87 -22.34 -0.64 0.73
C ASP A 87 -21.80 -1.98 1.25
N ALA A 88 -20.49 -2.23 1.18
CA ALA A 88 -19.92 -3.52 1.57
C ALA A 88 -19.90 -3.74 3.10
N PHE A 89 -19.67 -2.68 3.88
CA PHE A 89 -19.67 -2.69 5.34
C PHE A 89 -19.70 -1.27 5.89
N ASP A 90 -20.11 -1.10 7.16
CA ASP A 90 -20.10 0.21 7.81
C ASP A 90 -18.70 0.55 8.34
N PHE A 91 -17.96 1.40 7.61
CA PHE A 91 -16.63 1.85 8.01
C PHE A 91 -16.63 2.59 9.35
N SER A 92 -17.70 3.31 9.70
CA SER A 92 -17.75 4.15 10.91
C SER A 92 -17.67 3.34 12.21
N THR A 93 -17.99 2.05 12.14
CA THR A 93 -17.91 1.11 13.27
C THR A 93 -16.51 0.56 13.50
N LEU A 94 -15.61 0.70 12.52
CA LEU A 94 -14.27 0.15 12.57
C LEU A 94 -13.37 0.99 13.47
N LYS A 95 -12.49 0.30 14.19
CA LYS A 95 -11.56 0.92 15.14
C LYS A 95 -10.14 0.38 14.93
N PRO A 96 -9.10 1.22 15.10
CA PRO A 96 -7.71 0.81 14.84
C PRO A 96 -7.21 -0.28 15.80
N GLU A 97 -7.81 -0.41 16.99
CA GLU A 97 -7.44 -1.45 17.96
C GLU A 97 -7.83 -2.86 17.48
N ASN A 98 -8.85 -2.97 16.63
CA ASN A 98 -9.39 -4.23 16.14
C ASN A 98 -8.66 -4.76 14.90
N ARG A 99 -7.32 -4.70 14.93
CA ARG A 99 -6.43 -5.04 13.81
C ARG A 99 -6.83 -6.31 13.08
N ARG A 100 -6.96 -7.42 13.81
CA ARG A 100 -7.25 -8.74 13.22
C ARG A 100 -8.60 -8.75 12.48
N ALA A 101 -9.62 -8.18 13.10
CA ALA A 101 -10.96 -8.12 12.51
C ALA A 101 -10.99 -7.21 11.28
N ASN A 102 -10.27 -6.08 11.30
CA ASN A 102 -10.17 -5.19 10.14
C ASN A 102 -9.54 -5.91 8.93
N PHE A 103 -8.45 -6.66 9.14
CA PHE A 103 -7.86 -7.45 8.06
C PHE A 103 -8.79 -8.53 7.54
N GLU A 104 -9.41 -9.29 8.43
CA GLU A 104 -10.33 -10.36 8.04
C GLU A 104 -11.52 -9.81 7.24
N LEU A 105 -12.11 -8.70 7.68
CA LEU A 105 -13.17 -8.01 6.95
C LEU A 105 -12.70 -7.54 5.58
N ALA A 106 -11.54 -6.87 5.51
CA ALA A 106 -10.99 -6.38 4.25
C ALA A 106 -10.75 -7.52 3.25
N PHE A 107 -10.09 -8.61 3.68
CA PHE A 107 -9.82 -9.75 2.80
C PHE A 107 -11.09 -10.47 2.38
N LYS A 108 -12.02 -10.71 3.31
CA LYS A 108 -13.30 -11.36 2.98
C LYS A 108 -14.14 -10.55 2.01
N THR A 109 -14.07 -9.21 2.08
CA THR A 109 -14.82 -8.33 1.17
C THR A 109 -14.16 -8.22 -0.20
N ALA A 110 -12.85 -8.45 -0.27
CA ALA A 110 -12.08 -8.35 -1.50
C ALA A 110 -12.00 -9.67 -2.30
N GLU A 111 -12.41 -10.80 -1.72
CA GLU A 111 -12.56 -12.11 -2.37
C GLU A 111 -13.89 -12.22 -3.14
#